data_AF-B4Q7M6-F1
#
_entry.id   AF-B4Q7M6-F1
#
_cell.length_a   1.000
_cell.length_b   1.000
_cell.length_c   1.000
_cell.angle_alpha   90.00
_cell.angle_beta   90.00
_cell.angle_gamma   90.00
#
_symmetry.space_group_name_H-M   'P 1'
#
loop_
_entity.id
_entity.type
_entity.pdbx_description
1 polymer ?
#
loop_
_entity_poly.entity_id
_entity_poly.type
_entity_poly.pdbx_seq_one_letter_code
_entity_poly.pdbx_strand_id
1 'polypeptide(L)'
;MEKLNDERKKQHEHVDKILQRLQEQKDSWFLLRSAKSAKNDTITQFLQLCLFPRCTFTALDALYCAKFVHAIHNLKTSNFSTLLCYDRIFCDITYSVTSCTEGEATRYGRFLCAMLETVMRWHADQAVFNKECANYPGFVTKFRVSNQFSEANDHVGYENYRHVCHKWHYKITKAIVFCLDSKDFMQIRNALIILMRILPHYPVLAKLAQIIERKVDKVREEEKTKRPDLYAIASSYIGQLKLKTPHMLKESVFHQIAERPNKDSPTNVGAPAAATRSDKLSPTSPQGTRAPSGAAPFYSSEQKSGIKEPEAKADSKRRKLESSTSSSKKVEELVDSVKKARGLKTKERNKDKLSDEERDARKDRKLGRKRDRVDESNSNEHKRRREGQNGEEELRDRERHREKSPRERSHEKFDRERGVASGSRTEERQYISKSARSSRVNY
;
A
#
# COMPACT_ATOMS: atom_id res chain seq x y z
N MET A 1 -20.45 31.80 -22.73
CA MET A 1 -20.98 31.53 -21.38
C MET A 1 -22.11 30.51 -21.41
N GLU A 2 -23.12 30.67 -22.27
CA GLU A 2 -24.26 29.73 -22.38
C GLU A 2 -23.84 28.28 -22.69
N LYS A 3 -23.02 28.05 -23.74
CA LYS A 3 -22.50 26.72 -24.07
C LYS A 3 -21.78 26.01 -22.91
N LEU A 4 -21.00 26.74 -22.12
CA LEU A 4 -20.30 26.18 -20.94
C LEU A 4 -21.28 25.82 -19.81
N ASN A 5 -22.33 26.61 -19.62
CA ASN A 5 -23.37 26.30 -18.65
C ASN A 5 -24.17 25.06 -19.06
N ASP A 6 -24.45 24.90 -20.35
CA ASP A 6 -25.11 23.72 -20.90
C ASP A 6 -24.24 22.46 -20.78
N GLU A 7 -22.95 22.55 -21.11
CA GLU A 7 -21.99 21.45 -20.91
C GLU A 7 -21.89 21.05 -19.45
N ARG A 8 -21.81 22.03 -18.54
CA ARG A 8 -21.80 21.78 -17.09
C ARG A 8 -23.07 21.07 -16.63
N LYS A 9 -24.25 21.50 -17.12
CA LYS A 9 -25.54 20.87 -16.79
C LYS A 9 -25.58 19.42 -17.28
N LYS A 10 -25.22 19.18 -18.54
CA LYS A 10 -25.14 17.82 -19.12
C LYS A 10 -24.17 16.93 -18.35
N GLN A 11 -23.03 17.48 -17.92
CA GLN A 11 -22.05 16.75 -17.12
C GLN A 11 -22.60 16.38 -15.74
N HIS A 12 -23.34 17.29 -15.09
CA HIS A 12 -23.97 17.00 -13.80
C HIS A 12 -25.01 15.88 -13.92
N GLU A 13 -25.92 15.99 -14.90
CA GLU A 13 -26.92 14.96 -15.20
C GLU A 13 -26.28 13.61 -15.52
N HIS A 14 -25.16 13.60 -16.25
CA HIS A 14 -24.42 12.38 -16.53
C HIS A 14 -23.83 11.76 -15.26
N VAL A 15 -23.17 12.57 -14.41
CA VAL A 15 -22.59 12.11 -13.15
C VAL A 15 -23.66 11.52 -12.23
N ASP A 16 -24.80 12.18 -12.09
CA ASP A 16 -25.90 11.69 -11.25
C ASP A 16 -26.43 10.33 -11.74
N LYS A 17 -26.63 10.18 -13.06
CA LYS A 17 -27.04 8.90 -13.66
C LYS A 17 -26.02 7.79 -13.41
N ILE A 18 -24.72 8.10 -13.54
CA ILE A 18 -23.66 7.12 -13.29
C ILE A 18 -23.60 6.76 -11.81
N LEU A 19 -23.68 7.73 -10.90
CA LEU A 19 -23.68 7.47 -9.46
C LEU A 19 -24.86 6.61 -9.03
N GLN A 20 -26.06 6.89 -9.56
CA GLN A 20 -27.24 6.05 -9.32
C GLN A 20 -26.99 4.61 -9.78
N ARG A 21 -26.52 4.42 -11.02
CA ARG A 21 -26.20 3.09 -11.54
C ARG A 21 -25.15 2.37 -10.70
N LEU A 22 -24.09 3.06 -10.28
CA LEU A 22 -23.05 2.48 -9.43
C LEU A 22 -23.63 2.07 -8.07
N GLN A 23 -24.50 2.89 -7.48
CA GLN A 23 -25.16 2.59 -6.21
C GLN A 23 -26.05 1.35 -6.30
N GLU A 24 -26.76 1.16 -7.41
CA GLU A 24 -27.59 -0.03 -7.66
C GLU A 24 -26.76 -1.31 -7.86
N GLN A 25 -25.59 -1.20 -8.48
CA GLN A 25 -24.75 -2.35 -8.86
C GLN A 25 -23.69 -2.72 -7.83
N LYS A 26 -23.32 -1.81 -6.90
CA LYS A 26 -22.15 -1.98 -6.04
C LYS A 26 -22.11 -3.30 -5.28
N ASP A 27 -23.26 -3.75 -4.78
CA ASP A 27 -23.34 -4.90 -3.88
C ASP A 27 -23.17 -6.25 -4.60
N SER A 28 -23.25 -6.25 -5.94
CA SER A 28 -23.01 -7.45 -6.76
C SER A 28 -21.57 -7.58 -7.27
N TRP A 29 -20.69 -6.59 -7.05
CA TRP A 29 -19.33 -6.61 -7.61
C TRP A 29 -18.39 -7.58 -6.89
N PHE A 30 -18.48 -7.65 -5.55
CA PHE A 30 -17.57 -8.45 -4.71
C PHE A 30 -18.34 -9.56 -3.99
N LEU A 31 -18.80 -10.56 -4.73
CA LEU A 31 -19.54 -11.70 -4.18
C LEU A 31 -18.61 -12.67 -3.42
N LEU A 32 -18.97 -13.04 -2.19
CA LEU A 32 -18.38 -14.20 -1.52
C LEU A 32 -18.93 -15.47 -2.18
N ARG A 33 -18.22 -16.01 -3.16
CA ARG A 33 -18.62 -17.28 -3.81
C ARG A 33 -18.47 -18.49 -2.89
N SER A 34 -17.76 -18.37 -1.76
CA SER A 34 -17.63 -19.40 -0.72
C SER A 34 -17.08 -18.78 0.57
N ALA A 35 -17.42 -19.33 1.74
CA ALA A 35 -16.80 -19.02 3.03
C ALA A 35 -15.26 -19.18 3.04
N LYS A 36 -14.72 -19.96 2.09
CA LYS A 36 -13.29 -20.19 1.89
C LYS A 36 -12.67 -19.41 0.72
N SER A 37 -13.45 -18.69 -0.10
CA SER A 37 -12.87 -17.74 -1.05
C SER A 37 -12.39 -16.55 -0.24
N ALA A 38 -11.09 -16.52 0.03
CA ALA A 38 -10.51 -15.47 0.84
C ALA A 38 -10.73 -14.15 0.10
N LYS A 39 -11.29 -13.12 0.75
CA LYS A 39 -11.39 -11.76 0.18
C LYS A 39 -10.06 -11.28 -0.42
N ASN A 40 -8.95 -11.80 0.12
CA ASN A 40 -7.61 -11.71 -0.45
C ASN A 40 -7.56 -12.05 -1.95
N ASP A 41 -8.17 -13.15 -2.39
CA ASP A 41 -8.15 -13.61 -3.76
C ASP A 41 -8.96 -12.67 -4.65
N THR A 42 -10.15 -12.25 -4.23
CA THR A 42 -10.98 -11.31 -4.99
C THR A 42 -10.30 -9.95 -5.15
N ILE A 43 -9.69 -9.42 -4.08
CA ILE A 43 -8.92 -8.17 -4.16
C ILE A 43 -7.69 -8.36 -5.06
N THR A 44 -7.01 -9.50 -4.97
CA THR A 44 -5.86 -9.80 -5.84
C THR A 44 -6.29 -9.84 -7.30
N GLN A 45 -7.39 -10.51 -7.63
CA GLN A 45 -7.95 -10.56 -8.98
C GLN A 45 -8.38 -9.18 -9.48
N PHE A 46 -9.04 -8.38 -8.64
CA PHE A 46 -9.41 -7.01 -8.98
C PHE A 46 -8.18 -6.15 -9.31
N LEU A 47 -7.12 -6.27 -8.50
CA LEU A 47 -5.87 -5.56 -8.73
C LEU A 47 -5.20 -6.00 -10.05
N GLN A 48 -5.08 -7.31 -10.25
CA GLN A 48 -4.38 -7.89 -11.41
C GLN A 48 -5.14 -7.73 -12.73
N LEU A 49 -6.46 -7.92 -12.73
CA LEU A 49 -7.26 -7.94 -13.96
C LEU A 49 -7.85 -6.57 -14.31
N CYS A 50 -8.04 -5.68 -13.33
CA CYS A 50 -8.69 -4.39 -13.56
C CYS A 50 -7.76 -3.20 -13.33
N LEU A 51 -7.12 -3.09 -12.16
CA LEU A 51 -6.40 -1.87 -11.78
C LEU A 51 -5.02 -1.76 -12.42
N PHE A 52 -4.17 -2.78 -12.29
CA PHE A 52 -2.78 -2.71 -12.77
C PHE A 52 -2.65 -2.57 -14.29
N PRO A 53 -3.40 -3.32 -15.13
CA PRO A 53 -3.32 -3.17 -16.58
C PRO A 53 -3.73 -1.76 -17.03
N ARG A 54 -4.64 -1.12 -16.28
CA ARG A 54 -5.19 0.19 -16.63
C ARG A 54 -4.36 1.35 -16.09
N CYS A 55 -3.82 1.26 -14.87
CA CYS A 55 -3.06 2.35 -14.27
C CYS A 55 -1.70 2.60 -14.95
N THR A 56 -1.20 1.63 -15.71
CA THR A 56 0.00 1.77 -16.55
C THR A 56 -0.31 2.11 -18.00
N PHE A 57 -1.58 2.22 -18.41
CA PHE A 57 -1.96 2.44 -19.81
C PHE A 57 -1.83 3.91 -20.23
N THR A 58 -2.62 4.81 -19.64
CA THR A 58 -2.52 6.26 -19.89
C THR A 58 -2.42 7.08 -18.60
N ALA A 59 -2.01 8.34 -18.73
CA ALA A 59 -1.94 9.26 -17.61
C ALA A 59 -3.30 9.51 -16.94
N LEU A 60 -4.36 9.59 -17.75
CA LEU A 60 -5.72 9.79 -17.25
C LEU A 60 -6.25 8.53 -16.58
N ASP A 61 -5.93 7.36 -17.13
CA ASP A 61 -6.30 6.08 -16.53
C ASP A 61 -5.65 5.85 -15.17
N ALA A 62 -4.40 6.27 -14.97
CA ALA A 62 -3.74 6.24 -13.67
C ALA A 62 -4.53 7.01 -12.59
N LEU A 63 -5.00 8.21 -12.92
CA LEU A 63 -5.82 9.02 -12.01
C LEU A 63 -7.22 8.43 -11.85
N TYR A 64 -7.83 7.97 -12.95
CA TYR A 64 -9.12 7.31 -12.92
C TYR A 64 -9.10 6.10 -11.97
N CYS A 65 -8.08 5.23 -12.06
CA CYS A 65 -7.94 4.06 -11.20
C CYS A 65 -7.93 4.45 -9.71
N ALA A 66 -7.16 5.47 -9.33
CA ALA A 66 -7.13 5.94 -7.95
C ALA A 66 -8.49 6.52 -7.50
N LYS A 67 -9.10 7.37 -8.34
CA LYS A 67 -10.43 7.94 -8.05
C LYS A 67 -11.53 6.89 -8.02
N PHE A 68 -11.43 5.84 -8.83
CA PHE A 68 -12.37 4.73 -8.86
C PHE A 68 -12.28 3.87 -7.60
N VAL A 69 -11.06 3.57 -7.12
CA VAL A 69 -10.89 2.89 -5.82
C VAL A 69 -11.50 3.71 -4.69
N HIS A 70 -11.28 5.03 -4.69
CA HIS A 70 -11.91 5.93 -3.72
C HIS A 70 -13.44 5.97 -3.89
N ALA A 71 -13.97 5.92 -5.10
CA ALA A 71 -15.41 5.87 -5.37
C ALA A 71 -16.05 4.57 -4.85
N ILE A 72 -15.45 3.40 -5.09
CA ILE A 72 -15.91 2.11 -4.52
C ILE A 72 -15.93 2.18 -2.99
N HIS A 73 -14.90 2.77 -2.38
CA HIS A 73 -14.88 3.00 -0.94
C HIS A 73 -16.06 3.90 -0.51
N ASN A 74 -16.27 5.03 -1.19
CA ASN A 74 -17.33 6.00 -0.88
C ASN A 74 -18.75 5.45 -1.03
N LEU A 75 -18.95 4.52 -1.97
CA LEU A 75 -20.22 3.83 -2.17
C LEU A 75 -20.53 2.81 -1.05
N LYS A 76 -19.60 2.57 -0.10
CA LYS A 76 -19.72 1.54 0.93
C LYS A 76 -20.04 0.19 0.31
N THR A 77 -19.30 -0.15 -0.75
CA THR A 77 -19.47 -1.40 -1.48
C THR A 77 -19.28 -2.61 -0.56
N SER A 78 -20.29 -3.49 -0.52
CA SER A 78 -20.23 -4.72 0.27
C SER A 78 -19.03 -5.57 -0.12
N ASN A 79 -18.38 -6.18 0.89
CA ASN A 79 -17.23 -7.09 0.75
C ASN A 79 -15.94 -6.52 0.15
N PHE A 80 -15.92 -5.28 -0.33
CA PHE A 80 -14.70 -4.62 -0.74
C PHE A 80 -13.90 -4.15 0.48
N SER A 81 -12.77 -4.81 0.76
CA SER A 81 -11.85 -4.35 1.80
C SER A 81 -10.91 -3.28 1.24
N THR A 82 -11.25 -2.01 1.51
CA THR A 82 -10.42 -0.86 1.14
C THR A 82 -9.03 -0.99 1.75
N LEU A 83 -8.92 -1.30 3.04
CA LEU A 83 -7.62 -1.47 3.69
C LEU A 83 -6.75 -2.53 3.01
N LEU A 84 -7.31 -3.69 2.67
CA LEU A 84 -6.56 -4.75 2.00
C LEU A 84 -6.15 -4.35 0.57
N CYS A 85 -7.01 -3.63 -0.15
CA CYS A 85 -6.70 -3.11 -1.48
C CYS A 85 -5.46 -2.18 -1.42
N TYR A 86 -5.48 -1.19 -0.53
CA TYR A 86 -4.34 -0.30 -0.31
C TYR A 86 -3.10 -1.06 0.20
N ASP A 87 -3.29 -2.07 1.06
CA ASP A 87 -2.19 -2.87 1.59
C ASP A 87 -1.42 -3.60 0.49
N ARG A 88 -2.12 -4.25 -0.43
CA ARG A 88 -1.49 -4.94 -1.57
C ARG A 88 -0.81 -3.97 -2.52
N ILE A 89 -1.43 -2.80 -2.77
CA ILE A 89 -0.83 -1.77 -3.63
C ILE A 89 0.50 -1.27 -3.07
N PHE A 90 0.58 -0.99 -1.76
CA PHE A 90 1.79 -0.41 -1.15
C PHE A 90 2.80 -1.44 -0.66
N CYS A 91 2.40 -2.69 -0.40
CA CYS A 91 3.33 -3.74 0.03
C CYS A 91 4.10 -4.39 -1.14
N ASP A 92 3.51 -4.43 -2.34
CA ASP A 92 4.03 -5.22 -3.46
C ASP A 92 4.52 -4.37 -4.65
N ILE A 93 4.98 -3.15 -4.36
CA ILE A 93 5.46 -2.17 -5.37
C ILE A 93 6.61 -2.72 -6.22
N THR A 94 7.53 -3.49 -5.63
CA THR A 94 8.76 -3.95 -6.30
C THR A 94 8.48 -4.59 -7.65
N TYR A 95 7.49 -5.49 -7.74
CA TYR A 95 7.16 -6.17 -8.98
C TYR A 95 6.71 -5.20 -10.07
N SER A 96 5.86 -4.24 -9.73
CA SER A 96 5.43 -3.19 -10.66
C SER A 96 6.58 -2.32 -11.13
N VAL A 97 7.52 -1.94 -10.24
CA VAL A 97 8.71 -1.16 -10.65
C VAL A 97 9.59 -1.95 -11.62
N THR A 98 9.77 -3.24 -11.37
CA THR A 98 10.66 -4.10 -12.17
C THR A 98 10.10 -4.46 -13.53
N SER A 99 8.77 -4.54 -13.68
CA SER A 99 8.13 -4.95 -14.94
C SER A 99 7.75 -3.79 -15.86
N CYS A 100 7.66 -2.56 -15.34
CA CYS A 100 7.27 -1.39 -16.11
C CYS A 100 8.39 -0.91 -17.04
N THR A 101 8.01 -0.40 -18.20
CA THR A 101 8.80 0.57 -18.97
C THR A 101 8.85 1.93 -18.26
N GLU A 102 9.71 2.83 -18.72
CA GLU A 102 9.84 4.18 -18.14
C GLU A 102 8.52 4.98 -18.15
N GLY A 103 7.80 4.91 -19.27
CA GLY A 103 6.51 5.58 -19.43
C GLY A 103 5.44 5.00 -18.49
N GLU A 104 5.44 3.68 -18.32
CA GLU A 104 4.54 3.00 -17.38
C GLU A 104 4.87 3.33 -15.94
N ALA A 105 6.15 3.36 -15.56
CA ALA A 105 6.59 3.78 -14.22
C ALA A 105 6.17 5.21 -13.91
N THR A 106 6.22 6.11 -14.90
CA THR A 106 5.71 7.47 -14.76
C THR A 106 4.21 7.52 -14.45
N ARG A 107 3.41 6.71 -15.16
CA ARG A 107 1.95 6.63 -14.94
C ARG A 107 1.60 5.94 -13.63
N TYR A 108 2.28 4.84 -13.32
CA TYR A 108 2.16 4.15 -12.06
C TYR A 108 2.53 5.03 -10.86
N GLY A 109 3.59 5.85 -10.97
CA GLY A 109 3.95 6.84 -9.96
C GLY A 109 2.85 7.89 -9.73
N ARG A 110 2.13 8.32 -10.78
CA ARG A 110 0.95 9.20 -10.64
C ARG A 110 -0.20 8.51 -9.91
N PHE A 111 -0.47 7.24 -10.25
CA PHE A 111 -1.46 6.42 -9.56
C PHE A 111 -1.12 6.28 -8.07
N LEU A 112 0.13 5.92 -7.73
CA LEU A 112 0.58 5.81 -6.34
C LEU A 112 0.46 7.15 -5.59
N CYS A 113 0.79 8.26 -6.24
CA CYS A 113 0.67 9.59 -5.64
C CYS A 113 -0.79 9.91 -5.27
N ALA A 114 -1.74 9.66 -6.17
CA ALA A 114 -3.17 9.89 -5.91
C ALA A 114 -3.74 8.95 -4.84
N MET A 115 -3.24 7.71 -4.76
CA MET A 115 -3.59 6.79 -3.68
C MET A 115 -3.03 7.28 -2.33
N LEU A 116 -1.77 7.72 -2.29
CA LEU A 116 -1.15 8.27 -1.09
C LEU A 116 -1.81 9.57 -0.63
N GLU A 117 -2.28 10.42 -1.55
CA GLU A 117 -3.04 11.63 -1.23
C GLU A 117 -4.27 11.29 -0.37
N THR A 118 -5.03 10.26 -0.78
CA THR A 118 -6.23 9.81 -0.05
C THR A 118 -5.86 9.27 1.34
N VAL A 119 -4.82 8.44 1.41
CA VAL A 119 -4.33 7.88 2.69
C VAL A 119 -3.86 8.98 3.64
N MET A 120 -3.07 9.92 3.14
CA MET A 120 -2.54 11.00 3.97
C MET A 120 -3.64 11.97 4.41
N ARG A 121 -4.72 12.12 3.64
CA ARG A 121 -5.89 12.91 4.05
C ARG A 121 -6.61 12.29 5.23
N TRP A 122 -6.82 10.97 5.21
CA TRP A 122 -7.40 10.24 6.34
C TRP A 122 -6.44 10.17 7.54
N HIS A 123 -5.13 10.20 7.31
CA HIS A 123 -4.12 10.22 8.38
C HIS A 123 -3.97 11.59 9.06
N ALA A 124 -4.22 12.68 8.34
CA ALA A 124 -4.00 14.04 8.83
C ALA A 124 -5.04 14.49 9.87
N ASP A 125 -6.29 14.02 9.75
CA ASP A 125 -7.39 14.44 10.61
C ASP A 125 -8.29 13.26 11.02
N GLN A 126 -8.41 13.08 12.34
CA GLN A 126 -9.26 12.06 12.94
C GLN A 126 -10.74 12.27 12.62
N ALA A 127 -11.21 13.52 12.50
CA ALA A 127 -12.60 13.81 12.16
C ALA A 127 -12.93 13.34 10.74
N VAL A 128 -12.03 13.56 9.78
CA VAL A 128 -12.17 13.07 8.40
C VAL A 128 -12.17 11.55 8.39
N PHE A 129 -11.25 10.90 9.10
CA PHE A 129 -11.21 9.44 9.24
C PHE A 129 -12.52 8.87 9.80
N ASN A 130 -13.06 9.48 10.86
CA ASN A 130 -14.30 9.00 11.48
C ASN A 130 -15.50 9.16 10.53
N LYS A 131 -15.54 10.26 9.77
CA LYS A 131 -16.61 10.53 8.79
C LYS A 131 -16.59 9.57 7.60
N GLU A 132 -15.39 9.24 7.11
CA GLU A 132 -15.23 8.58 5.81
C GLU A 132 -14.77 7.13 5.90
N CYS A 133 -14.21 6.68 7.02
CA CYS A 133 -13.62 5.35 7.14
C CYS A 133 -14.19 4.51 8.28
N ALA A 134 -14.36 5.10 9.48
CA ALA A 134 -14.61 4.32 10.71
C ALA A 134 -15.85 3.41 10.63
N ASN A 135 -16.90 3.82 9.91
CA ASN A 135 -18.14 3.04 9.76
C ASN A 135 -18.30 2.42 8.37
N TYR A 136 -17.23 2.32 7.59
CA TYR A 136 -17.27 1.85 6.21
C TYR A 136 -16.89 0.36 6.14
N PRO A 137 -17.58 -0.45 5.32
CA PRO A 137 -17.29 -1.88 5.19
C PRO A 137 -15.83 -2.17 4.84
N GLY A 138 -15.16 -1.24 4.15
CA GLY A 138 -13.76 -1.35 3.77
C GLY A 138 -12.73 -1.33 4.91
N PHE A 139 -13.15 -0.95 6.12
CA PHE A 139 -12.33 -0.82 7.32
C PHE A 139 -12.69 -1.84 8.42
N VAL A 140 -13.53 -2.81 8.11
CA VAL A 140 -13.85 -3.93 9.00
C VAL A 140 -12.71 -4.96 9.00
N THR A 141 -12.24 -5.34 10.19
CA THR A 141 -11.13 -6.29 10.42
C THR A 141 -11.59 -7.74 10.56
N LYS A 142 -12.81 -7.97 11.06
CA LYS A 142 -13.39 -9.31 11.23
C LYS A 142 -14.64 -9.42 10.37
N PHE A 143 -14.59 -10.30 9.37
CA PHE A 143 -15.75 -10.60 8.54
C PHE A 143 -16.34 -11.94 8.95
N ARG A 144 -17.59 -11.91 9.40
CA ARG A 144 -18.38 -13.12 9.62
C ARG A 144 -19.10 -13.50 8.33
N VAL A 145 -19.30 -14.80 8.13
CA VAL A 145 -19.97 -15.38 6.96
C VAL A 145 -21.49 -15.19 7.04
N SER A 146 -22.03 -14.78 8.18
CA SER A 146 -23.45 -14.52 8.40
C SER A 146 -23.76 -13.03 8.46
N ASN A 147 -25.00 -12.68 8.10
CA ASN A 147 -25.64 -11.35 8.15
C ASN A 147 -25.79 -10.78 9.58
N GLN A 148 -24.92 -11.19 10.52
CA GLN A 148 -24.90 -10.68 11.89
C GLN A 148 -24.23 -9.31 11.91
N PHE A 149 -24.91 -8.35 12.53
CA PHE A 149 -24.47 -6.97 12.71
C PHE A 149 -23.00 -6.91 13.15
N SER A 150 -22.19 -6.12 12.45
CA SER A 150 -20.81 -5.82 12.84
C SER A 150 -20.82 -5.08 14.17
N GLU A 151 -20.12 -5.61 15.18
CA GLU A 151 -19.95 -4.88 16.43
C GLU A 151 -19.02 -3.68 16.21
N ALA A 152 -19.18 -2.61 17.00
CA ALA A 152 -18.34 -1.41 16.91
C ALA A 152 -16.83 -1.71 17.05
N ASN A 153 -16.47 -2.83 17.68
CA ASN A 153 -15.08 -3.29 17.86
C ASN A 153 -14.47 -4.01 16.65
N ASP A 154 -15.24 -4.27 15.59
CA ASP A 154 -14.71 -4.94 14.39
C ASP A 154 -14.04 -3.96 13.42
N HIS A 155 -14.23 -2.65 13.57
CA HIS A 155 -13.66 -1.64 12.70
C HIS A 155 -12.25 -1.22 13.14
N VAL A 156 -11.40 -0.85 12.18
CA VAL A 156 -10.08 -0.30 12.47
C VAL A 156 -10.23 1.09 13.10
N GLY A 157 -9.80 1.23 14.35
CA GLY A 157 -9.69 2.53 15.01
C GLY A 157 -8.60 3.42 14.39
N TYR A 158 -8.71 4.73 14.63
CA TYR A 158 -7.83 5.73 14.02
C TYR A 158 -6.33 5.47 14.25
N GLU A 159 -5.89 5.22 15.48
CA GLU A 159 -4.46 4.95 15.75
C GLU A 159 -3.97 3.65 15.08
N ASN A 160 -4.80 2.61 15.02
CA ASN A 160 -4.48 1.40 14.25
C ASN A 160 -4.31 1.71 12.77
N TYR A 161 -5.13 2.60 12.21
CA TYR A 161 -4.95 3.07 10.85
C TYR A 161 -3.63 3.84 10.66
N ARG A 162 -3.24 4.69 11.61
CA ARG A 162 -1.95 5.40 11.57
C ARG A 162 -0.76 4.44 11.59
N HIS A 163 -0.84 3.36 12.38
CA HIS A 163 0.14 2.28 12.36
C HIS A 163 0.21 1.56 11.00
N VAL A 164 -0.93 1.34 10.35
CA VAL A 164 -0.99 0.76 9.00
C VAL A 164 -0.37 1.71 7.96
N CYS A 165 -0.63 3.01 8.05
CA CYS A 165 0.03 4.01 7.20
C CYS A 165 1.55 3.96 7.37
N HIS A 166 2.03 3.89 8.63
CA HIS A 166 3.46 3.77 8.91
C HIS A 166 4.07 2.52 8.26
N LYS A 167 3.37 1.38 8.38
CA LYS A 167 3.75 0.14 7.70
C LYS A 167 3.88 0.34 6.18
N TRP A 168 2.92 1.03 5.53
CA TRP A 168 2.97 1.29 4.10
C TRP A 168 4.15 2.17 3.69
N HIS A 169 4.41 3.27 4.42
CA HIS A 169 5.61 4.09 4.20
C HIS A 169 6.90 3.27 4.31
N TYR A 170 6.99 2.37 5.31
CA TYR A 170 8.14 1.49 5.46
C TYR A 170 8.26 0.50 4.29
N LYS A 171 7.15 -0.07 3.82
CA LYS A 171 7.12 -1.02 2.69
C LYS A 171 7.53 -0.36 1.37
N ILE A 172 7.02 0.84 1.09
CA ILE A 172 7.44 1.66 -0.05
C ILE A 172 8.95 1.89 0.01
N THR A 173 9.47 2.29 1.18
CA THR A 173 10.92 2.51 1.38
C THR A 173 11.71 1.25 1.06
N LYS A 174 11.31 0.10 1.59
CA LYS A 174 11.99 -1.18 1.35
C LYS A 174 11.99 -1.55 -0.14
N ALA A 175 10.86 -1.37 -0.83
CA ALA A 175 10.74 -1.67 -2.25
C ALA A 175 11.65 -0.78 -3.11
N ILE A 176 11.64 0.53 -2.85
CA ILE A 176 12.49 1.49 -3.57
C ILE A 176 13.97 1.24 -3.31
N VAL A 177 14.37 1.01 -2.06
CA VAL A 177 15.77 0.69 -1.73
C VAL A 177 16.24 -0.57 -2.45
N PHE A 178 15.40 -1.61 -2.53
CA PHE A 178 15.71 -2.82 -3.29
C PHE A 178 15.97 -2.51 -4.78
N CYS A 179 15.13 -1.68 -5.41
CA CYS A 179 15.31 -1.31 -6.81
C CYS A 179 16.52 -0.37 -7.04
N LEU A 180 16.82 0.54 -6.10
CA LEU A 180 18.00 1.42 -6.19
C LEU A 180 19.32 0.68 -5.93
N ASP A 181 19.31 -0.34 -5.07
CA ASP A 181 20.47 -1.21 -4.85
C ASP A 181 20.64 -2.25 -5.97
N SER A 182 19.66 -2.37 -6.87
CA SER A 182 19.82 -3.17 -8.08
C SER A 182 20.93 -2.56 -8.94
N LYS A 183 21.70 -3.39 -9.65
CA LYS A 183 22.64 -2.91 -10.69
C LYS A 183 21.94 -2.75 -12.05
N ASP A 184 20.63 -2.98 -12.07
CA ASP A 184 19.82 -2.96 -13.27
C ASP A 184 19.38 -1.53 -13.60
N PHE A 185 19.68 -1.12 -14.83
CA PHE A 185 19.40 0.24 -15.28
C PHE A 185 17.92 0.60 -15.16
N MET A 186 17.03 -0.29 -15.61
CA MET A 186 15.60 -0.01 -15.68
C MET A 186 14.98 0.07 -14.29
N GLN A 187 15.39 -0.81 -13.38
CA GLN A 187 14.93 -0.78 -12.00
C GLN A 187 15.34 0.50 -11.27
N ILE A 188 16.60 0.93 -11.42
CA ILE A 188 17.07 2.20 -10.82
C ILE A 188 16.29 3.37 -11.42
N ARG A 189 16.19 3.44 -12.76
CA ARG A 189 15.51 4.53 -13.46
C ARG A 189 14.05 4.64 -13.06
N ASN A 190 13.32 3.53 -13.07
CA ASN A 190 11.92 3.47 -12.70
C ASN A 190 11.70 3.85 -11.22
N ALA A 191 12.57 3.39 -10.32
CA ALA A 191 12.51 3.76 -8.91
C ALA A 191 12.68 5.27 -8.69
N LEU A 192 13.66 5.89 -9.36
CA LEU A 192 13.88 7.34 -9.29
C LEU A 192 12.69 8.13 -9.87
N ILE A 193 12.11 7.68 -10.98
CA ILE A 193 10.92 8.30 -11.58
C ILE A 193 9.72 8.22 -10.63
N ILE A 194 9.47 7.05 -10.04
CA ILE A 194 8.36 6.87 -9.09
C ILE A 194 8.58 7.75 -7.85
N LEU A 195 9.80 7.78 -7.30
CA LEU A 195 10.17 8.65 -6.19
C LEU A 195 9.86 10.12 -6.47
N MET A 196 10.19 10.61 -7.66
CA MET A 196 9.85 11.97 -8.09
C MET A 196 8.34 12.21 -8.11
N ARG A 197 7.57 11.24 -8.59
CA ARG A 197 6.10 11.38 -8.71
C ARG A 197 5.38 11.35 -7.37
N ILE A 198 5.83 10.53 -6.43
CA ILE A 198 5.18 10.39 -5.11
C ILE A 198 5.69 11.42 -4.08
N LEU A 199 6.69 12.23 -4.44
CA LEU A 199 7.28 13.26 -3.58
C LEU A 199 6.26 14.13 -2.83
N PRO A 200 5.11 14.52 -3.41
CA PRO A 200 4.05 15.25 -2.71
C PRO A 200 3.65 14.66 -1.35
N HIS A 201 3.52 13.34 -1.25
CA HIS A 201 2.98 12.63 -0.08
C HIS A 201 3.95 11.60 0.53
N TYR A 202 5.14 11.43 -0.05
CA TYR A 202 6.17 10.51 0.44
C TYR A 202 7.56 11.04 0.11
N PRO A 203 8.59 10.89 0.97
CA PRO A 203 8.53 10.39 2.35
C PRO A 203 8.11 11.49 3.34
N VAL A 204 7.27 11.13 4.32
CA VAL A 204 6.82 12.05 5.38
C VAL A 204 7.66 11.90 6.66
N LEU A 205 8.26 10.74 6.85
CA LEU A 205 9.05 10.41 8.04
C LEU A 205 10.52 10.75 7.81
N ALA A 206 11.10 11.57 8.69
CA ALA A 206 12.49 12.03 8.58
C ALA A 206 13.50 10.86 8.47
N LYS A 207 13.28 9.79 9.24
CA LYS A 207 14.14 8.60 9.24
C LYS A 207 14.11 7.85 7.91
N LEU A 208 12.94 7.75 7.27
CA LEU A 208 12.81 7.11 5.96
C LEU A 208 13.38 8.00 4.85
N ALA A 209 13.16 9.32 4.94
CA ALA A 209 13.76 10.27 4.03
C ALA A 209 15.29 10.20 4.04
N GLN A 210 15.92 10.15 5.22
CA GLN A 210 17.37 9.98 5.37
C GLN A 210 17.89 8.64 4.79
N ILE A 211 17.09 7.57 4.84
CA ILE A 211 17.46 6.29 4.22
C ILE A 211 17.43 6.44 2.70
N ILE A 212 16.36 7.01 2.15
CA ILE A 212 16.21 7.22 0.71
C ILE A 212 17.28 8.19 0.20
N GLU A 213 17.52 9.31 0.90
CA GLU A 213 18.55 10.29 0.54
C GLU A 213 19.91 9.61 0.39
N ARG A 214 20.36 8.85 1.40
CA ARG A 214 21.63 8.11 1.34
C ARG A 214 21.70 7.13 0.18
N LYS A 215 20.59 6.45 -0.14
CA LYS A 215 20.53 5.47 -1.23
C LYS A 215 20.55 6.14 -2.61
N VAL A 216 19.83 7.24 -2.77
CA VAL A 216 19.86 8.01 -4.02
C VAL A 216 21.20 8.73 -4.20
N ASP A 217 21.82 9.22 -3.12
CA ASP A 217 23.15 9.83 -3.15
C ASP A 217 24.23 8.81 -3.56
N LYS A 218 24.13 7.57 -3.06
CA LYS A 218 24.98 6.46 -3.52
C LYS A 218 24.81 6.19 -5.02
N VAL A 219 23.58 6.08 -5.51
CA VAL A 219 23.31 5.90 -6.95
C VAL A 219 23.86 7.07 -7.77
N ARG A 220 23.71 8.31 -7.27
CA ARG A 220 24.25 9.51 -7.92
C ARG A 220 25.76 9.39 -8.12
N GLU A 221 26.52 9.06 -7.07
CA GLU A 221 27.98 8.98 -7.19
C GLU A 221 28.45 7.77 -8.02
N GLU A 222 27.82 6.60 -7.88
CA GLU A 222 28.20 5.38 -8.60
C GLU A 222 27.93 5.45 -10.12
N GLU A 223 26.87 6.15 -10.52
CA GLU A 223 26.44 6.26 -11.92
C GLU A 223 26.96 7.52 -12.61
N LYS A 224 27.60 8.46 -11.89
CA LYS A 224 28.08 9.75 -12.40
C LYS A 224 28.85 9.67 -13.72
N THR A 225 29.72 8.67 -13.86
CA THR A 225 30.55 8.49 -15.07
C THR A 225 29.99 7.45 -16.03
N LYS A 226 29.10 6.57 -15.57
CA LYS A 226 28.58 5.43 -16.36
C LYS A 226 27.30 5.80 -17.09
N ARG A 227 26.39 6.49 -16.40
CA ARG A 227 25.01 6.74 -16.84
C ARG A 227 24.58 8.15 -16.41
N PRO A 228 24.92 9.19 -17.19
CA PRO A 228 24.69 10.58 -16.82
C PRO A 228 23.20 10.95 -16.70
N ASP A 229 22.33 10.18 -17.33
CA ASP A 229 20.88 10.31 -17.23
C ASP A 229 20.37 9.95 -15.82
N LEU A 230 20.86 8.85 -15.22
CA LEU A 230 20.54 8.49 -13.85
C LEU A 230 21.09 9.50 -12.85
N TYR A 231 22.31 9.99 -13.10
CA TYR A 231 22.92 11.05 -12.30
C TYR A 231 22.04 12.30 -12.25
N ALA A 232 21.52 12.74 -13.39
CA ALA A 232 20.66 13.92 -13.48
C ALA A 232 19.36 13.75 -12.68
N ILE A 233 18.68 12.60 -12.82
CA ILE A 233 17.42 12.33 -12.10
C ILE A 233 17.68 12.23 -10.60
N ALA A 234 18.72 11.49 -10.18
CA ALA A 234 19.09 11.36 -8.77
C ALA A 234 19.45 12.70 -8.13
N SER A 235 20.22 13.54 -8.84
CA SER A 235 20.59 14.89 -8.39
C SER A 235 19.36 15.77 -8.21
N SER A 236 18.44 15.76 -9.19
CA SER A 236 17.19 16.51 -9.11
C SER A 236 16.33 16.04 -7.92
N TYR A 237 16.25 14.73 -7.68
CA TYR A 237 15.46 14.19 -6.57
C TYR A 237 16.01 14.63 -5.22
N ILE A 238 17.33 14.56 -5.02
CA ILE A 238 17.98 15.02 -3.78
C ILE A 238 17.71 16.50 -3.54
N GLY A 239 17.80 17.33 -4.58
CA GLY A 239 17.48 18.76 -4.49
C GLY A 239 16.04 19.00 -4.02
N GLN A 240 15.07 18.32 -4.64
CA GLN A 240 13.66 18.45 -4.26
C GLN A 240 13.34 17.86 -2.88
N LEU A 241 14.01 16.77 -2.48
CA LEU A 241 13.84 16.15 -1.16
C LEU A 241 14.28 17.11 -0.05
N LYS A 242 15.41 17.81 -0.23
CA LYS A 242 15.93 18.79 0.75
C LYS A 242 14.97 19.95 0.99
N LEU A 243 14.24 20.39 -0.03
CA LEU A 243 13.19 21.41 0.11
C LEU A 243 12.02 20.92 0.99
N LYS A 244 11.79 19.61 1.06
CA LYS A 244 10.74 19.00 1.88
C LYS A 244 11.18 18.62 3.28
N THR A 245 12.48 18.44 3.54
CA THR A 245 13.03 18.06 4.84
C THR A 245 12.47 18.84 6.04
N PRO A 246 12.26 20.18 5.97
CA PRO A 246 11.71 20.94 7.10
C PRO A 246 10.30 20.52 7.53
N HIS A 247 9.51 19.94 6.63
CA HIS A 247 8.11 19.55 6.86
C HIS A 247 7.97 18.07 7.28
N MET A 248 9.09 17.38 7.53
CA MET A 248 9.07 15.95 7.87
C MET A 248 8.74 15.70 9.34
N LEU A 249 7.99 14.64 9.58
CA LEU A 249 7.51 14.25 10.89
C LEU A 249 8.46 13.25 11.57
N LYS A 250 8.48 13.33 12.91
CA LYS A 250 9.05 12.29 13.77
C LYS A 250 8.09 11.09 13.84
N GLU A 251 8.65 9.91 14.05
CA GLU A 251 7.89 8.65 14.13
C GLU A 251 6.81 8.68 15.22
N SER A 252 7.14 9.20 16.41
CA SER A 252 6.21 9.35 17.53
C SER A 252 5.02 10.28 17.25
N VAL A 253 5.20 11.25 16.36
CA VAL A 253 4.12 12.15 15.94
C VAL A 253 3.24 11.50 14.88
N PHE A 254 3.82 10.63 14.05
CA PHE A 254 3.12 9.97 12.95
C PHE A 254 2.15 8.87 13.42
N HIS A 255 2.51 8.14 14.48
CA HIS A 255 1.62 7.19 15.15
C HIS A 255 2.07 7.02 16.60
N GLN A 256 1.15 6.68 17.50
CA GLN A 256 1.51 6.44 18.90
C GLN A 256 2.36 5.17 19.00
N ILE A 257 3.61 5.26 19.45
CA ILE A 257 4.41 4.08 19.76
C ILE A 257 4.01 3.67 21.17
N ALA A 258 3.38 2.50 21.34
CA ALA A 258 3.13 1.98 22.67
C ALA A 258 4.47 1.85 23.41
N GLU A 259 4.70 2.71 24.41
CA GLU A 259 5.85 2.58 25.28
C GLU A 259 5.73 1.21 25.96
N ARG A 260 6.68 0.32 25.67
CA ARG A 260 6.93 -0.81 26.57
C ARG A 260 7.24 -0.16 27.91
N PRO A 261 6.59 -0.56 29.03
CA PRO A 261 6.89 0.03 30.32
C PRO A 261 8.35 -0.29 30.66
N ASN A 262 9.23 0.68 30.40
CA ASN A 262 10.59 0.69 30.92
C ASN A 262 10.44 0.98 32.41
N LYS A 263 10.34 -0.10 33.19
CA LYS A 263 10.40 -0.03 34.64
C LYS A 263 11.86 0.09 35.03
N ASP A 264 12.46 1.25 34.81
CA ASP A 264 13.76 1.63 35.37
C ASP A 264 13.89 3.15 35.45
N SER A 265 13.44 3.68 36.58
CA SER A 265 14.00 4.90 37.17
C SER A 265 14.00 4.70 38.69
N PRO A 266 15.18 4.64 39.34
CA PRO A 266 15.25 4.58 40.79
C PRO A 266 15.01 5.99 41.33
N THR A 267 13.81 6.23 41.84
CA THR A 267 13.52 7.46 42.58
C THR A 267 14.17 7.36 43.95
N ASN A 268 15.33 7.98 44.08
CA ASN A 268 16.01 8.21 45.34
C ASN A 268 15.48 9.52 45.93
N VAL A 269 14.52 9.48 46.87
CA VAL A 269 14.24 10.63 47.75
C VAL A 269 13.79 10.09 49.11
N GLY A 270 14.51 10.52 50.15
CA GLY A 270 14.37 10.05 51.53
C GLY A 270 13.08 10.48 52.23
N ALA A 271 12.80 9.75 53.31
CA ALA A 271 11.85 10.11 54.35
C ALA A 271 12.31 11.38 55.10
N PRO A 272 11.41 12.08 55.83
CA PRO A 272 11.03 11.59 57.17
C PRO A 272 9.52 11.69 57.50
N ALA A 273 9.21 11.20 58.69
CA ALA A 273 7.93 10.71 59.16
C ALA A 273 7.01 11.73 59.88
N ALA A 274 5.72 11.34 59.91
CA ALA A 274 4.71 11.46 60.98
C ALA A 274 4.23 12.84 61.49
N ALA A 275 2.92 13.12 61.37
CA ALA A 275 1.92 12.91 62.45
C ALA A 275 0.54 13.58 62.15
N THR A 276 -0.56 12.82 62.39
CA THR A 276 -1.92 13.21 62.91
C THR A 276 -2.76 14.33 62.23
N ARG A 277 -4.10 14.39 62.19
CA ARG A 277 -5.31 13.56 62.43
C ARG A 277 -6.52 14.44 61.99
N SER A 278 -7.54 13.83 61.36
CA SER A 278 -9.02 14.07 61.39
C SER A 278 -9.70 15.48 61.33
N ASP A 279 -10.65 15.56 60.36
CA ASP A 279 -12.07 16.01 60.44
C ASP A 279 -12.56 17.49 60.36
N LYS A 280 -13.35 17.72 59.29
CA LYS A 280 -14.71 18.32 59.18
C LYS A 280 -15.04 19.83 59.38
N LEU A 281 -15.85 20.29 58.40
CA LEU A 281 -16.97 21.27 58.40
C LEU A 281 -16.72 22.75 57.99
N SER A 282 -17.47 23.15 56.95
CA SER A 282 -17.82 24.48 56.39
C SER A 282 -18.92 25.18 57.24
N PRO A 283 -19.54 26.35 56.90
CA PRO A 283 -19.52 27.21 55.68
C PRO A 283 -19.51 28.76 55.96
N THR A 284 -19.63 29.63 54.94
CA THR A 284 -20.61 30.76 54.77
C THR A 284 -20.23 31.68 53.57
N SER A 285 -21.26 32.14 52.85
CA SER A 285 -21.29 32.80 51.51
C SER A 285 -21.31 34.37 51.60
N PRO A 286 -21.88 35.17 50.65
CA PRO A 286 -21.32 35.64 49.36
C PRO A 286 -21.51 37.17 49.04
N GLN A 287 -20.96 37.61 47.88
CA GLN A 287 -21.50 38.59 46.88
C GLN A 287 -21.42 40.14 47.09
N GLY A 288 -21.05 40.87 46.02
CA GLY A 288 -21.66 42.18 45.70
C GLY A 288 -20.83 43.31 45.03
N THR A 289 -20.89 43.42 43.68
CA THR A 289 -20.92 44.68 42.84
C THR A 289 -19.68 45.60 42.82
N ARG A 290 -19.29 46.36 41.77
CA ARG A 290 -19.96 47.05 40.64
C ARG A 290 -18.88 47.58 39.66
N ALA A 291 -19.16 47.62 38.35
CA ALA A 291 -18.48 48.46 37.33
C ALA A 291 -19.04 49.92 37.42
N PRO A 292 -18.69 50.97 36.60
CA PRO A 292 -18.15 50.92 35.23
C PRO A 292 -17.24 52.09 34.74
N SER A 293 -16.87 52.00 33.45
CA SER A 293 -16.78 53.07 32.45
C SER A 293 -15.51 53.91 32.30
N GLY A 294 -15.08 54.10 31.04
CA GLY A 294 -14.22 55.22 30.65
C GLY A 294 -13.36 55.06 29.40
N ALA A 295 -14.00 55.07 28.21
CA ALA A 295 -13.56 55.68 26.94
C ALA A 295 -12.12 55.52 26.38
N ALA A 296 -12.08 55.05 25.12
CA ALA A 296 -11.00 55.19 24.13
C ALA A 296 -10.98 56.64 23.53
N PRO A 297 -10.37 56.93 22.35
CA PRO A 297 -9.22 56.39 21.60
C PRO A 297 -8.27 57.53 21.10
N PHE A 298 -7.28 57.23 20.23
CA PHE A 298 -7.08 57.87 18.90
C PHE A 298 -5.61 58.19 18.49
N TYR A 299 -5.26 57.71 17.28
CA TYR A 299 -4.28 58.17 16.27
C TYR A 299 -2.76 58.12 16.57
N SER A 300 -1.85 57.96 15.60
CA SER A 300 -1.83 57.55 14.17
C SER A 300 -0.35 57.52 13.73
N SER A 301 -0.02 56.67 12.75
CA SER A 301 0.93 56.83 11.61
C SER A 301 2.20 57.71 11.78
N GLU A 302 3.42 57.33 11.37
CA GLU A 302 3.87 57.07 9.99
C GLU A 302 5.36 56.61 9.95
N GLN A 303 5.62 55.69 9.02
CA GLN A 303 6.75 55.58 8.05
C GLN A 303 8.20 56.09 8.31
N LYS A 304 9.13 55.22 7.86
CA LYS A 304 10.20 55.40 6.82
C LYS A 304 11.67 55.17 7.21
N SER A 305 12.24 54.17 6.50
CA SER A 305 13.54 54.13 5.78
C SER A 305 14.88 54.20 6.52
N GLY A 306 15.81 53.31 6.14
CA GLY A 306 17.24 53.65 6.10
C GLY A 306 18.23 52.50 6.36
N ILE A 307 18.81 52.00 5.27
CA ILE A 307 19.92 51.04 5.12
C ILE A 307 21.21 51.43 5.88
N LYS A 308 21.99 50.45 6.39
CA LYS A 308 23.45 50.26 6.14
C LYS A 308 24.07 49.05 6.87
N GLU A 309 24.86 48.28 6.11
CA GLU A 309 25.87 47.30 6.56
C GLU A 309 27.04 47.97 7.32
N PRO A 310 27.97 47.17 7.88
CA PRO A 310 29.24 46.98 7.15
C PRO A 310 29.82 45.54 7.19
N GLU A 311 30.54 45.20 6.12
CA GLU A 311 31.49 44.09 6.00
C GLU A 311 32.82 44.35 6.74
N ALA A 312 33.55 43.28 7.15
CA ALA A 312 34.80 42.83 6.49
C ALA A 312 35.89 42.22 7.42
N LYS A 313 36.46 41.09 6.93
CA LYS A 313 37.83 40.51 7.07
C LYS A 313 38.18 39.75 8.38
N ALA A 314 38.47 38.44 8.37
CA ALA A 314 39.53 37.61 7.73
C ALA A 314 40.68 37.30 8.71
N ASP A 315 40.96 36.03 9.01
CA ASP A 315 42.17 35.29 8.60
C ASP A 315 42.26 33.88 9.26
N SER A 316 43.13 33.09 8.67
CA SER A 316 43.29 31.65 8.62
C SER A 316 44.12 31.07 9.78
N LYS A 317 43.90 29.81 10.16
CA LYS A 317 45.01 28.92 10.55
C LYS A 317 44.70 27.43 10.34
N ARG A 318 45.50 26.88 9.44
CA ARG A 318 45.75 25.48 9.08
C ARG A 318 46.28 24.66 10.26
N ARG A 319 45.71 23.48 10.53
CA ARG A 319 46.43 22.35 11.14
C ARG A 319 46.03 21.04 10.45
N LYS A 320 47.08 20.33 10.00
CA LYS A 320 47.09 19.02 9.36
C LYS A 320 47.37 17.99 10.46
N LEU A 321 46.61 16.90 10.52
CA LEU A 321 47.11 15.59 10.97
C LEU A 321 46.22 14.45 10.44
N GLU A 322 46.86 13.31 10.23
CA GLU A 322 46.49 12.18 9.40
C GLU A 322 45.53 11.16 10.03
N SER A 323 44.90 10.39 9.13
CA SER A 323 44.62 8.94 9.19
C SER A 323 44.06 8.31 10.47
N SER A 324 42.84 7.79 10.37
CA SER A 324 42.61 6.38 10.69
C SER A 324 41.31 5.85 10.08
N THR A 325 41.50 4.88 9.21
CA THR A 325 40.52 3.98 8.59
C THR A 325 39.81 3.14 9.64
N SER A 326 38.48 3.22 9.77
CA SER A 326 37.60 2.10 10.18
C SER A 326 36.17 2.57 10.49
N SER A 327 35.31 2.66 9.47
CA SER A 327 33.87 2.87 9.71
C SER A 327 32.95 1.99 8.87
N SER A 328 33.50 1.07 8.06
CA SER A 328 32.71 0.17 7.21
C SER A 328 32.14 -1.07 7.92
N LYS A 329 32.30 -1.24 9.24
CA LYS A 329 31.77 -2.41 9.98
C LYS A 329 30.54 -2.14 10.86
N LYS A 330 30.13 -0.88 11.04
CA LYS A 330 29.04 -0.51 11.96
C LYS A 330 27.64 -0.46 11.32
N VAL A 331 27.56 -0.67 10.01
CA VAL A 331 26.29 -0.63 9.26
C VAL A 331 25.72 -2.03 8.99
N GLU A 332 26.56 -3.07 8.94
CA GLU A 332 26.09 -4.47 8.82
C GLU A 332 25.53 -5.03 10.14
N GLU A 333 26.05 -4.60 11.29
CA GLU A 333 25.69 -5.13 12.61
C GLU A 333 24.28 -4.73 13.09
N LEU A 334 23.71 -3.67 12.51
CA LEU A 334 22.33 -3.23 12.75
C LEU A 334 21.29 -4.01 11.93
N VAL A 335 21.71 -4.71 10.88
CA VAL A 335 20.83 -5.48 9.99
C VAL A 335 20.75 -6.95 10.42
N ASP A 336 21.79 -7.47 11.09
CA ASP A 336 21.80 -8.83 11.65
C ASP A 336 21.17 -8.94 13.05
N SER A 337 21.18 -7.86 13.83
CA SER A 337 20.62 -7.84 15.20
C SER A 337 19.08 -7.98 15.26
N VAL A 338 18.36 -7.87 14.12
CA VAL A 338 16.89 -8.06 14.06
C VAL A 338 16.49 -9.46 13.57
N LYS A 339 17.40 -10.22 12.94
CA LYS A 339 17.13 -11.62 12.54
C LYS A 339 17.33 -12.63 13.68
N LYS A 340 18.10 -12.30 14.72
CA LYS A 340 18.40 -13.20 15.85
C LYS A 340 17.49 -13.06 17.07
N ALA A 341 16.52 -12.12 17.07
CA ALA A 341 15.61 -11.86 18.19
C ALA A 341 14.27 -12.62 18.14
N ARG A 342 14.14 -13.65 17.29
CA ARG A 342 13.00 -14.57 17.28
C ARG A 342 13.46 -16.02 17.16
N GLY A 343 13.98 -16.56 18.26
CA GLY A 343 14.25 -17.99 18.36
C GLY A 343 15.29 -18.34 19.41
N LEU A 344 14.81 -18.85 20.54
CA LEU A 344 15.51 -19.71 21.52
C LEU A 344 16.35 -19.02 22.61
N LYS A 345 16.01 -19.42 23.85
CA LYS A 345 16.64 -19.24 25.16
C LYS A 345 16.36 -17.85 25.78
N THR A 346 15.64 -17.74 26.91
CA THR A 346 15.91 -18.46 28.15
C THR A 346 14.61 -18.89 28.85
N LYS A 347 14.37 -20.20 28.79
CA LYS A 347 13.77 -20.98 29.86
C LYS A 347 14.91 -21.17 30.87
N GLU A 348 14.92 -20.42 31.97
CA GLU A 348 15.66 -20.64 33.23
C GLU A 348 15.54 -19.40 34.13
N ARG A 349 14.36 -19.17 34.70
CA ARG A 349 14.14 -18.58 36.04
C ARG A 349 12.64 -18.48 36.31
N ASN A 350 12.11 -19.54 36.91
CA ASN A 350 10.96 -19.60 37.81
C ASN A 350 10.51 -21.05 37.86
N LYS A 351 11.31 -21.84 38.55
CA LYS A 351 10.83 -23.08 39.16
C LYS A 351 10.43 -22.65 40.57
N ASP A 352 9.14 -22.46 40.78
CA ASP A 352 8.40 -23.11 41.87
C ASP A 352 6.92 -22.69 41.85
N LYS A 353 6.07 -23.71 42.00
CA LYS A 353 4.59 -23.70 42.09
C LYS A 353 3.79 -23.59 40.77
N LEU A 354 3.77 -24.68 40.02
CA LEU A 354 2.68 -25.02 39.10
C LEU A 354 2.20 -26.43 39.47
N SER A 355 0.87 -26.64 39.56
CA SER A 355 0.28 -27.92 39.94
C SER A 355 0.51 -29.01 38.88
N ASP A 356 0.55 -30.26 39.31
CA ASP A 356 0.84 -31.40 38.44
C ASP A 356 -0.20 -31.61 37.32
N GLU A 357 -1.46 -31.18 37.55
CA GLU A 357 -2.54 -31.22 36.56
C GLU A 357 -2.28 -30.31 35.34
N GLU A 358 -1.67 -29.14 35.53
CA GLU A 358 -1.34 -28.25 34.41
C GLU A 358 -0.18 -28.77 33.55
N ARG A 359 0.70 -29.61 34.12
CA ARG A 359 1.80 -30.23 33.38
C ARG A 359 1.28 -31.31 32.44
N ASP A 360 0.36 -32.15 32.90
CA ASP A 360 -0.20 -33.23 32.09
C ASP A 360 -1.09 -32.68 30.97
N ALA A 361 -1.94 -31.69 31.24
CA ALA A 361 -2.74 -31.03 30.21
C ALA A 361 -1.87 -30.39 29.10
N ARG A 362 -0.68 -29.88 29.45
CA ARG A 362 0.26 -29.28 28.48
C ARG A 362 1.01 -30.34 27.67
N LYS A 363 1.28 -31.51 28.26
CA LYS A 363 1.89 -32.65 27.58
C LYS A 363 0.91 -33.25 26.56
N ASP A 364 -0.36 -33.38 26.93
CA ASP A 364 -1.41 -33.88 26.05
C ASP A 364 -1.69 -32.95 24.86
N ARG A 365 -1.79 -31.64 25.10
CA ARG A 365 -1.93 -30.65 24.02
C ARG A 365 -0.76 -30.65 23.04
N LYS A 366 0.45 -30.97 23.51
CA LYS A 366 1.65 -31.05 22.67
C LYS A 366 1.69 -32.34 21.86
N LEU A 367 1.19 -33.45 22.41
CA LEU A 367 1.05 -34.72 21.71
C LEU A 367 -0.06 -34.66 20.64
N GLY A 368 -1.22 -34.05 20.96
CA GLY A 368 -2.29 -33.81 19.99
C GLY A 368 -1.83 -33.00 18.78
N ARG A 369 -1.17 -31.85 19.01
CA ARG A 369 -0.58 -31.03 17.93
C ARG A 369 0.47 -31.74 17.08
N LYS A 370 1.17 -32.73 17.65
CA LYS A 370 2.16 -33.52 16.91
C LYS A 370 1.46 -34.59 16.06
N ARG A 371 0.36 -35.17 16.54
CA ARG A 371 -0.46 -36.12 15.81
C ARG A 371 -1.18 -35.47 14.63
N ASP A 372 -1.80 -34.31 14.84
CA ASP A 372 -2.50 -33.55 13.78
C ASP A 372 -1.57 -33.17 12.62
N ARG A 373 -0.32 -32.81 12.92
CA ARG A 373 0.70 -32.50 11.89
C ARG A 373 1.14 -33.72 11.09
N VAL A 374 1.16 -34.90 11.71
CA VAL A 374 1.53 -36.14 11.02
C VAL A 374 0.39 -36.60 10.11
N ASP A 375 -0.86 -36.49 10.57
CA ASP A 375 -2.04 -36.79 9.75
C ASP A 375 -2.19 -35.83 8.56
N GLU A 376 -1.91 -34.54 8.75
CA GLU A 376 -1.93 -33.54 7.67
C GLU A 376 -0.80 -33.77 6.64
N SER A 377 0.37 -34.24 7.09
CA SER A 377 1.48 -34.62 6.21
C SER A 377 1.16 -35.88 5.40
N ASN A 378 0.60 -36.91 6.05
CA ASN A 378 0.21 -38.15 5.37
C ASN A 378 -0.94 -37.93 4.37
N SER A 379 -1.91 -37.06 4.69
CA SER A 379 -3.00 -36.70 3.78
C SER A 379 -2.49 -36.00 2.51
N ASN A 380 -1.53 -35.08 2.65
CA ASN A 380 -0.90 -34.41 1.52
C ASN A 380 -0.04 -35.35 0.67
N GLU A 381 0.66 -36.31 1.27
CA GLU A 381 1.41 -37.32 0.54
C GLU A 381 0.49 -38.28 -0.23
N HIS A 382 -0.63 -38.67 0.36
CA HIS A 382 -1.61 -39.53 -0.30
C HIS A 382 -2.28 -38.82 -1.48
N LYS A 383 -2.55 -37.50 -1.35
CA LYS A 383 -3.07 -36.67 -2.44
C LYS A 383 -2.08 -36.54 -3.60
N ARG A 384 -0.79 -36.32 -3.30
CA ARG A 384 0.27 -36.25 -4.33
C ARG A 384 0.47 -37.57 -5.07
N ARG A 385 0.37 -38.72 -4.38
CA ARG A 385 0.42 -40.04 -5.03
C ARG A 385 -0.76 -40.26 -5.97
N ARG A 386 -1.96 -39.80 -5.59
CA ARG A 386 -3.18 -39.93 -6.41
C ARG A 386 -3.13 -39.05 -7.66
N GLU A 387 -2.58 -37.84 -7.55
CA GLU A 387 -2.35 -36.94 -8.69
C GLU A 387 -1.25 -37.45 -9.64
N GLY A 388 -0.22 -38.13 -9.12
CA GLY A 388 0.83 -38.77 -9.93
C GLY A 388 0.34 -39.97 -10.74
N GLN A 389 -0.52 -40.82 -10.16
CA GLN A 389 -1.09 -41.98 -10.86
C GLN A 389 -2.06 -41.57 -11.99
N ASN A 390 -2.89 -40.54 -11.77
CA ASN A 390 -3.80 -40.04 -12.80
C ASN A 390 -3.05 -39.41 -14.00
N GLY A 391 -1.89 -38.79 -13.76
CA GLY A 391 -1.06 -38.21 -14.83
C GLY A 391 -0.35 -39.27 -15.70
N GLU A 392 0.01 -40.42 -15.12
CA GLU A 392 0.63 -41.52 -15.87
C GLU A 392 -0.38 -42.30 -16.73
N GLU A 393 -1.64 -42.42 -16.31
CA GLU A 393 -2.72 -42.99 -17.14
C GLU A 393 -3.06 -42.07 -18.34
N GLU A 394 -3.18 -40.76 -18.13
CA GLU A 394 -3.46 -39.80 -19.23
C GLU A 394 -2.34 -39.75 -20.28
N LEU A 395 -1.07 -39.92 -19.87
CA LEU A 395 0.06 -39.96 -20.80
C LEU A 395 0.08 -41.26 -21.62
N ARG A 396 -0.28 -42.41 -21.03
CA ARG A 396 -0.36 -43.71 -21.71
C ARG A 396 -1.51 -43.77 -22.73
N ASP A 397 -2.65 -43.15 -22.43
CA ASP A 397 -3.77 -43.06 -23.38
C ASP A 397 -3.45 -42.12 -24.55
N ARG A 398 -2.66 -41.06 -24.32
CA ARG A 398 -2.22 -40.13 -25.36
C ARG A 398 -1.17 -40.72 -26.30
N GLU A 399 -0.31 -41.61 -25.80
CA GLU A 399 0.63 -42.38 -26.64
C GLU A 399 -0.07 -43.44 -27.50
N ARG A 400 -1.06 -44.17 -26.96
CA ARG A 400 -1.85 -45.14 -27.74
C ARG A 400 -2.62 -44.51 -28.90
N HIS A 401 -3.07 -43.26 -28.74
CA HIS A 401 -3.75 -42.53 -29.81
C HIS A 401 -2.81 -42.02 -30.92
N ARG A 402 -1.50 -41.92 -30.64
CA ARG A 402 -0.50 -41.42 -31.60
C ARG A 402 0.05 -42.52 -32.51
N GLU A 403 0.02 -43.78 -32.08
CA GLU A 403 0.51 -44.92 -32.87
C GLU A 403 -0.48 -45.46 -33.93
N LYS A 404 -1.74 -44.98 -33.96
CA LYS A 404 -2.80 -45.51 -34.86
C LYS A 404 -3.15 -44.65 -36.07
N SER A 405 -2.32 -43.69 -36.48
CA SER A 405 -2.57 -42.90 -37.71
C SER A 405 -1.59 -43.26 -38.84
N PRO A 406 -2.04 -43.81 -39.98
CA PRO A 406 -1.17 -44.12 -41.10
C PRO A 406 -0.80 -42.86 -41.92
N ARG A 407 0.49 -42.75 -42.22
CA ARG A 407 1.09 -41.82 -43.17
C ARG A 407 0.89 -42.32 -44.61
N GLU A 408 0.23 -41.53 -45.44
CA GLU A 408 0.49 -41.38 -46.88
C GLU A 408 0.07 -39.94 -47.26
N ARG A 409 0.68 -39.18 -48.17
CA ARG A 409 2.02 -39.08 -48.76
C ARG A 409 1.94 -37.76 -49.55
N SER A 410 2.79 -36.76 -49.26
CA SER A 410 2.92 -35.57 -50.11
C SER A 410 4.39 -35.35 -50.47
N HIS A 411 4.67 -35.56 -51.76
CA HIS A 411 5.84 -35.16 -52.54
C HIS A 411 5.18 -34.57 -53.79
N GLU A 412 5.35 -33.32 -54.24
CA GLU A 412 6.56 -32.54 -54.57
C GLU A 412 6.10 -31.05 -54.72
N LYS A 413 6.82 -30.04 -54.20
CA LYS A 413 8.00 -29.34 -54.75
C LYS A 413 7.64 -28.23 -55.76
N PHE A 414 7.99 -26.99 -55.38
CA PHE A 414 8.43 -25.84 -56.20
C PHE A 414 7.69 -25.52 -57.52
N ASP A 415 7.07 -24.33 -57.64
CA ASP A 415 7.71 -23.13 -58.22
C ASP A 415 6.69 -22.01 -58.56
N ARG A 416 7.18 -20.77 -58.44
CA ARG A 416 6.79 -19.54 -59.17
C ARG A 416 5.39 -18.92 -59.00
N GLU A 417 5.39 -17.80 -58.28
CA GLU A 417 4.67 -16.59 -58.67
C GLU A 417 5.24 -16.02 -59.99
N ARG A 418 4.39 -15.87 -61.01
CA ARG A 418 4.28 -14.67 -61.88
C ARG A 418 3.27 -14.93 -63.01
N GLY A 419 2.30 -14.02 -63.14
CA GLY A 419 1.86 -13.60 -64.47
C GLY A 419 0.36 -13.73 -64.79
N VAL A 420 -0.33 -12.60 -64.68
CA VAL A 420 -1.10 -11.97 -65.78
C VAL A 420 -2.35 -12.68 -66.34
N ALA A 421 -3.49 -12.08 -65.98
CA ALA A 421 -4.61 -11.61 -66.83
C ALA A 421 -5.65 -12.54 -67.48
N SER A 422 -6.84 -11.93 -67.59
CA SER A 422 -8.07 -12.29 -68.33
C SER A 422 -8.87 -13.44 -67.72
N GLY A 423 -10.19 -13.41 -67.61
CA GLY A 423 -11.21 -12.46 -68.05
C GLY A 423 -12.55 -13.20 -68.11
N SER A 424 -13.65 -12.50 -67.80
CA SER A 424 -15.05 -12.90 -68.09
C SER A 424 -15.56 -14.11 -67.25
N ARG A 425 -16.81 -14.25 -66.81
CA ARG A 425 -18.17 -13.85 -67.24
C ARG A 425 -19.09 -14.05 -66.00
N THR A 426 -19.98 -13.10 -65.66
CA THR A 426 -21.47 -13.20 -65.71
C THR A 426 -22.05 -14.53 -65.18
N GLU A 427 -23.02 -14.57 -64.27
CA GLU A 427 -24.40 -14.06 -64.33
C GLU A 427 -25.05 -14.20 -62.92
N GLU A 428 -25.82 -13.21 -62.44
CA GLU A 428 -27.30 -13.24 -62.28
C GLU A 428 -27.86 -14.40 -61.43
N ARG A 429 -28.91 -14.28 -60.61
CA ARG A 429 -29.84 -13.24 -60.13
C ARG A 429 -30.54 -13.94 -58.94
N GLN A 430 -30.66 -13.28 -57.80
CA GLN A 430 -31.91 -12.77 -57.20
C GLN A 430 -33.05 -13.77 -56.89
N TYR A 431 -33.82 -13.35 -55.87
CA TYR A 431 -35.20 -13.72 -55.51
C TYR A 431 -35.37 -15.00 -54.66
N ILE A 432 -36.23 -15.07 -53.64
CA ILE A 432 -36.95 -14.10 -52.79
C ILE A 432 -37.69 -14.96 -51.74
N SER A 433 -37.91 -14.38 -50.55
CA SER A 433 -39.04 -14.57 -49.62
C SER A 433 -39.70 -15.95 -49.40
N LYS A 434 -39.96 -16.27 -48.12
CA LYS A 434 -41.26 -16.20 -47.39
C LYS A 434 -41.24 -17.24 -46.26
N SER A 435 -41.52 -16.81 -45.02
CA SER A 435 -42.79 -17.06 -44.29
C SER A 435 -42.83 -18.49 -43.71
N ALA A 436 -43.25 -18.79 -42.49
CA ALA A 436 -43.70 -18.09 -41.28
C ALA A 436 -43.84 -19.17 -40.19
N ARG A 437 -44.03 -18.75 -38.92
CA ARG A 437 -44.90 -19.35 -37.87
C ARG A 437 -44.74 -20.87 -37.58
N SER A 438 -44.56 -21.36 -36.36
CA SER A 438 -45.34 -21.16 -35.12
C SER A 438 -44.76 -22.19 -34.13
N SER A 439 -44.28 -21.79 -32.95
CA SER A 439 -44.95 -21.97 -31.64
C SER A 439 -45.26 -23.41 -31.16
N ARG A 440 -44.96 -23.61 -29.86
CA ARG A 440 -45.34 -24.68 -28.90
C ARG A 440 -44.31 -25.80 -28.73
N VAL A 441 -43.61 -25.90 -27.58
CA VAL A 441 -44.01 -26.18 -26.18
C VAL A 441 -44.14 -27.68 -25.89
N ASN A 442 -43.51 -28.09 -24.78
CA ASN A 442 -43.42 -29.39 -24.10
C ASN A 442 -42.36 -30.35 -24.70
N TYR A 443 -41.50 -31.01 -23.93
CA TYR A 443 -41.53 -31.41 -22.51
C TYR A 443 -40.28 -30.99 -21.73
#